data_AF-A0A7J4LNA0-F1
#
_entry.id   AF-A0A7J4LNA0-F1
#
_cell.length_a   1.000
_cell.length_b   1.000
_cell.length_c   1.000
_cell.angle_alpha   90.00
_cell.angle_beta   90.00
_cell.angle_gamma   90.00
#
_symmetry.space_group_name_H-M   'P 1'
#
loop_
_entity.id
_entity.type
_entity.pdbx_description
1 polymer ?
#
loop_
_entity_poly.entity_id
_entity_poly.type
_entity_poly.pdbx_seq_one_letter_code
_entity_poly.pdbx_strand_id
1 'polypeptide(L)'
;EPYDIVRGFPKISRTLMLYPSLLKHFSSCKSVVVEEKMNGYNVRVAEVRKHPVALTRGGLACPYTTEKVAGMLPMEFFEDYPLLVLCGEIVGPDNPYVPKDIYGIESLDFFVFDIREKLTGKPLPVMRRRTLMEEYGIKSVRMFGEYPITEAGGSITRIIKELGAAGREGVVIKDPEMAVPPIKYTSSQSNCADLRHAFRFYNDYGRDFFFSRVVREGYMSVEWDESEDDRLRRCQQLGESLLLPLIETIKKKKRGEKITEDSRIRVRSLETVSKFAEHLRHMGIDAIFDAPQPAGDEYLVRIRKINQSTNDKTDAVLSGQMW
;
A
#
# COMPACT_ATOMS: atom_id res chain seq x y z
N GLU A 1 -34.58 0.22 3.08
CA GLU A 1 -34.01 1.47 2.50
C GLU A 1 -33.50 1.15 1.09
N PRO A 2 -33.70 1.96 0.03
CA PRO A 2 -33.62 1.42 -1.32
C PRO A 2 -32.20 1.39 -1.92
N TYR A 3 -31.16 1.86 -1.22
CA TYR A 3 -29.79 1.81 -1.74
C TYR A 3 -28.71 1.70 -0.64
N ASP A 4 -27.75 0.81 -0.86
CA ASP A 4 -26.49 0.73 -0.11
C ASP A 4 -25.47 1.68 -0.74
N ILE A 5 -24.84 2.55 0.07
CA ILE A 5 -23.70 3.37 -0.38
C ILE A 5 -22.47 2.94 0.40
N VAL A 6 -21.41 2.52 -0.30
CA VAL A 6 -20.09 2.29 0.32
C VAL A 6 -19.18 3.48 0.03
N ARG A 7 -18.97 4.33 1.04
CA ARG A 7 -18.15 5.56 0.88
C ARG A 7 -16.70 5.26 0.50
N GLY A 8 -16.11 6.16 -0.28
CA GLY A 8 -14.67 6.17 -0.56
C GLY A 8 -13.87 6.24 0.74
N PHE A 9 -12.79 5.46 0.85
CA PHE A 9 -11.89 5.62 2.00
C PHE A 9 -11.23 7.02 1.91
N PRO A 10 -11.22 7.84 2.97
CA PRO A 10 -10.65 9.18 2.91
C PRO A 10 -9.15 9.16 2.59
N LYS A 11 -8.61 10.29 2.12
CA LYS A 11 -7.15 10.45 1.99
C LYS A 11 -6.56 10.69 3.38
N ILE A 12 -5.52 9.92 3.73
CA ILE A 12 -4.76 10.15 4.96
C ILE A 12 -3.66 11.17 4.67
N SER A 13 -3.68 12.28 5.41
CA SER A 13 -2.68 13.36 5.31
C SER A 13 -1.29 12.87 5.72
N ARG A 14 -0.27 13.37 5.04
CA ARG A 14 1.12 13.02 5.34
C ARG A 14 1.75 14.15 6.14
N THR A 15 2.50 13.81 7.18
CA THR A 15 3.42 14.74 7.81
C THR A 15 4.83 14.54 7.26
N LEU A 16 5.57 15.64 7.11
CA LEU A 16 7.00 15.65 6.75
C LEU A 16 7.90 15.85 7.97
N MET A 17 7.36 16.48 9.02
CA MET A 17 8.01 16.75 10.30
C MET A 17 7.12 16.17 11.40
N LEU A 18 7.49 14.99 11.89
CA LEU A 18 6.75 14.24 12.88
C LEU A 18 6.44 15.07 14.13
N TYR A 19 7.46 15.65 14.79
CA TYR A 19 7.32 16.24 16.12
C TYR A 19 6.37 17.47 16.15
N PRO A 20 6.60 18.52 15.35
CA PRO A 20 5.71 19.68 15.35
C PRO A 20 4.31 19.32 14.82
N SER A 21 4.20 18.35 13.92
CA SER A 21 2.90 17.92 13.40
C SER A 21 2.08 17.18 14.45
N LEU A 22 2.69 16.32 15.26
CA LEU A 22 2.01 15.63 16.35
C LEU A 22 1.38 16.62 17.33
N LEU A 23 2.19 17.57 17.83
CA LEU A 23 1.74 18.56 18.82
C LEU A 23 0.63 19.46 18.27
N LYS A 24 0.74 19.88 17.01
CA LYS A 24 -0.23 20.77 16.38
C LYS A 24 -1.52 20.05 16.02
N HIS A 25 -1.40 18.92 15.29
CA HIS A 25 -2.53 18.20 14.70
C HIS A 25 -3.38 17.49 15.75
N PHE A 26 -2.74 16.91 16.77
CA PHE A 26 -3.42 16.20 17.86
C PHE A 26 -3.44 17.02 19.16
N SER A 27 -3.45 18.35 19.07
CA SER A 27 -3.43 19.26 20.23
C SER A 27 -4.60 19.08 21.21
N SER A 28 -5.74 18.58 20.72
CA SER A 28 -6.91 18.26 21.55
C SER A 28 -6.90 16.84 22.14
N CYS A 29 -5.94 16.00 21.75
CA CYS A 29 -5.84 14.61 22.17
C CYS A 29 -4.88 14.48 23.37
N LYS A 30 -5.17 13.55 24.29
CA LYS A 30 -4.22 13.20 25.37
C LYS A 30 -3.14 12.24 24.88
N SER A 31 -3.50 11.39 23.92
CA SER A 31 -2.68 10.31 23.40
C SER A 31 -2.97 10.08 21.91
N VAL A 32 -2.08 9.34 21.26
CA VAL A 32 -2.26 8.82 19.90
C VAL A 32 -2.00 7.32 19.86
N VAL A 33 -2.79 6.63 19.05
CA VAL A 33 -2.53 5.23 18.67
C VAL A 33 -1.64 5.19 17.44
N VAL A 34 -0.61 4.35 17.48
CA VAL A 34 0.33 4.16 16.37
C VAL A 34 0.17 2.76 15.82
N GLU A 35 -0.27 2.68 14.56
CA GLU A 35 -0.43 1.43 13.84
C GLU A 35 0.55 1.36 12.68
N GLU A 36 0.90 0.14 12.29
CA GLU A 36 1.73 -0.09 11.11
C GLU A 36 1.00 0.36 9.84
N LYS A 37 1.69 1.17 9.04
CA LYS A 37 1.32 1.39 7.66
C LYS A 37 1.86 0.24 6.83
N MET A 38 0.97 -0.68 6.49
CA MET A 38 1.31 -1.79 5.59
C MET A 38 1.39 -1.32 4.14
N ASN A 39 2.26 -1.98 3.36
CA ASN A 39 2.57 -1.65 1.98
C ASN A 39 1.89 -2.67 1.05
N GLY A 40 0.65 -2.36 0.65
CA GLY A 40 -0.15 -3.19 -0.22
C GLY A 40 -1.08 -2.32 -1.06
N TYR A 41 -2.33 -2.75 -1.18
CA TYR A 41 -3.38 -1.89 -1.72
C TYR A 41 -4.61 -1.85 -0.81
N ASN A 42 -5.22 -0.67 -0.81
CA ASN A 42 -6.41 -0.36 -0.04
C ASN A 42 -7.64 -1.09 -0.59
N VAL A 43 -8.34 -1.78 0.31
CA VAL A 43 -9.57 -2.51 0.01
C VAL A 43 -10.65 -2.15 1.03
N ARG A 44 -11.87 -2.00 0.52
CA ARG A 44 -13.10 -1.92 1.32
C ARG A 44 -13.92 -3.16 1.06
N VAL A 45 -14.23 -3.92 2.08
CA VAL A 45 -15.11 -5.09 2.00
C VAL A 45 -16.43 -4.76 2.67
N ALA A 46 -17.52 -4.91 1.93
CA ALA A 46 -18.87 -4.68 2.43
C ALA A 46 -19.78 -5.81 1.95
N GLU A 47 -20.83 -6.10 2.72
CA GLU A 47 -21.91 -6.96 2.24
C GLU A 47 -22.73 -6.23 1.18
N VAL A 48 -22.89 -6.84 0.02
CA VAL A 48 -23.78 -6.39 -1.05
C VAL A 48 -24.59 -7.60 -1.49
N ARG A 49 -25.93 -7.53 -1.33
CA ARG A 49 -26.85 -8.64 -1.64
C ARG A 49 -26.42 -9.95 -0.97
N LYS A 50 -26.09 -9.91 0.32
CA LYS A 50 -25.67 -11.08 1.13
C LYS A 50 -24.34 -11.73 0.71
N HIS A 51 -23.52 -11.02 -0.07
CA HIS A 51 -22.19 -11.49 -0.45
C HIS A 51 -21.14 -10.42 -0.14
N PRO A 52 -19.94 -10.80 0.32
CA PRO A 52 -18.85 -9.87 0.53
C PRO A 52 -18.33 -9.40 -0.82
N VAL A 53 -18.25 -8.09 -1.03
CA VAL A 53 -17.69 -7.48 -2.24
C VAL A 53 -16.49 -6.64 -1.87
N ALA A 54 -15.36 -6.90 -2.52
CA ALA A 54 -14.13 -6.15 -2.31
C ALA A 54 -13.98 -5.02 -3.33
N LEU A 55 -14.00 -3.78 -2.85
CA LEU A 55 -13.83 -2.57 -3.62
C LEU A 55 -12.40 -2.06 -3.47
N THR A 56 -11.72 -1.84 -4.60
CA THR A 56 -10.41 -1.16 -4.61
C THR A 56 -10.55 0.31 -4.22
N ARG A 57 -9.42 1.00 -4.05
CA ARG A 57 -9.38 2.43 -3.75
C ARG A 57 -10.24 3.28 -4.71
N GLY A 58 -10.26 2.93 -6.01
CA GLY A 58 -11.01 3.64 -7.04
C GLY A 58 -12.52 3.38 -7.03
N GLY A 59 -13.00 2.46 -6.18
CA GLY A 59 -14.41 2.05 -6.14
C GLY A 59 -14.79 0.93 -7.10
N LEU A 60 -13.81 0.34 -7.79
CA LEU A 60 -14.05 -0.82 -8.65
C LEU A 60 -14.14 -2.09 -7.81
N ALA A 61 -15.17 -2.90 -8.04
CA ALA A 61 -15.22 -4.26 -7.52
C ALA A 61 -14.14 -5.10 -8.21
N CYS A 62 -13.18 -5.60 -7.44
CA CYS A 62 -12.09 -6.41 -7.98
C CYS A 62 -12.46 -7.90 -7.89
N PRO A 63 -12.54 -8.63 -9.02
CA PRO A 63 -12.87 -10.06 -9.02
C PRO A 63 -11.88 -10.87 -8.19
N TYR A 64 -10.58 -10.59 -8.37
CA TYR A 64 -9.51 -11.28 -7.67
C TYR A 64 -9.57 -11.06 -6.15
N THR A 65 -9.67 -9.80 -5.73
CA THR A 65 -9.75 -9.46 -4.31
C THR A 65 -11.01 -10.03 -3.68
N THR A 66 -12.14 -10.02 -4.40
CA THR A 66 -13.42 -10.56 -3.90
C THR A 66 -13.33 -12.06 -3.65
N GLU A 67 -12.74 -12.83 -4.58
CA GLU A 67 -12.49 -14.27 -4.38
C GLU A 67 -11.60 -14.50 -3.14
N LYS A 68 -10.52 -13.73 -2.99
CA LYS A 68 -9.58 -13.90 -1.88
C LYS A 68 -10.18 -13.57 -0.53
N VAL A 69 -10.87 -12.43 -0.38
CA VAL A 69 -11.44 -12.05 0.91
C VAL A 69 -12.58 -12.97 1.34
N ALA A 70 -13.32 -13.56 0.39
CA ALA A 70 -14.35 -14.55 0.70
C ALA A 70 -13.79 -15.81 1.39
N GLY A 71 -12.51 -16.16 1.14
CA GLY A 71 -11.83 -17.23 1.84
C GLY A 71 -11.09 -16.81 3.12
N MET A 72 -10.99 -15.51 3.40
CA MET A 72 -10.22 -14.96 4.52
C MET A 72 -11.09 -14.36 5.63
N LEU A 73 -12.33 -13.99 5.32
CA LEU A 73 -13.23 -13.28 6.23
C LEU A 73 -14.42 -14.18 6.61
N PRO A 74 -14.77 -14.23 7.91
CA PRO A 74 -15.98 -14.90 8.38
C PRO A 74 -17.22 -14.16 7.86
N MET A 75 -18.18 -14.90 7.31
CA MET A 75 -19.45 -14.35 6.85
C MET A 75 -20.30 -13.84 8.02
N GLU A 76 -20.13 -14.46 9.19
CA GLU A 76 -20.79 -14.12 10.45
C GLU A 76 -20.59 -12.65 10.83
N PHE A 77 -19.41 -12.06 10.52
CA PHE A 77 -19.18 -10.63 10.75
C PHE A 77 -20.16 -9.75 9.97
N PHE A 78 -20.42 -10.10 8.71
CA PHE A 78 -21.31 -9.33 7.86
C PHE A 78 -22.78 -9.56 8.20
N GLU A 79 -23.12 -10.76 8.67
CA GLU A 79 -24.46 -11.08 9.17
C GLU A 79 -24.80 -10.30 10.45
N ASP A 80 -23.85 -10.21 11.38
CA ASP A 80 -24.01 -9.46 12.63
C ASP A 80 -23.91 -7.93 12.44
N TYR A 81 -23.07 -7.49 11.49
CA TYR A 81 -22.81 -6.07 11.21
C TYR A 81 -22.97 -5.69 9.72
N PRO A 82 -24.18 -5.84 9.13
CA PRO A 82 -24.39 -5.66 7.69
C PRO A 82 -24.22 -4.21 7.20
N LEU A 83 -24.21 -3.24 8.12
CA LEU A 83 -24.00 -1.82 7.83
C LEU A 83 -22.54 -1.37 7.96
N LEU A 84 -21.63 -2.26 8.35
CA LEU A 84 -20.21 -1.97 8.48
C LEU A 84 -19.43 -2.37 7.24
N VAL A 85 -18.34 -1.63 7.02
CA VAL A 85 -17.39 -1.79 5.92
C VAL A 85 -16.02 -2.00 6.52
N LEU A 86 -15.42 -3.16 6.26
CA LEU A 86 -14.05 -3.44 6.64
C LEU A 86 -13.12 -2.70 5.68
N CYS A 87 -12.27 -1.81 6.21
CA CYS A 87 -11.23 -1.14 5.45
C CYS A 87 -9.88 -1.75 5.85
N GLY A 88 -9.19 -2.35 4.90
CA GLY A 88 -7.93 -3.02 5.16
C GLY A 88 -6.97 -2.94 4.00
N GLU A 89 -5.77 -3.44 4.26
CA GLU A 89 -4.69 -3.54 3.29
C GLU A 89 -4.53 -5.00 2.87
N ILE A 90 -4.52 -5.26 1.56
CA ILE A 90 -4.13 -6.56 1.03
C ILE A 90 -2.63 -6.54 0.76
N VAL A 91 -1.91 -7.47 1.39
CA VAL A 91 -0.45 -7.60 1.31
C VAL A 91 -0.04 -9.03 1.01
N GLY A 92 1.14 -9.21 0.42
CA GLY A 92 1.73 -10.52 0.13
C GLY A 92 2.43 -10.56 -1.23
N PRO A 93 3.17 -11.64 -1.51
CA PRO A 93 3.91 -11.80 -2.76
C PRO A 93 3.01 -12.03 -3.97
N ASP A 94 1.81 -12.58 -3.78
CA ASP A 94 0.84 -12.86 -4.87
C ASP A 94 -0.13 -11.69 -5.05
N ASN A 95 0.40 -10.48 -4.96
CA ASN A 95 -0.33 -9.24 -5.09
C ASN A 95 -0.16 -8.68 -6.51
N PRO A 96 -1.24 -8.52 -7.29
CA PRO A 96 -1.15 -8.03 -8.65
C PRO A 96 -0.88 -6.52 -8.73
N TYR A 97 -1.02 -5.78 -7.64
CA TYR A 97 -0.84 -4.32 -7.62
C TYR A 97 0.47 -3.92 -6.96
N VAL A 98 0.77 -4.46 -5.77
CA VAL A 98 1.94 -4.10 -4.96
C VAL A 98 2.55 -5.37 -4.34
N PRO A 99 3.34 -6.16 -5.09
CA PRO A 99 3.94 -7.40 -4.59
C PRO A 99 5.02 -7.11 -3.55
N LYS A 100 4.89 -7.74 -2.36
CA LYS A 100 5.81 -7.61 -1.22
C LYS A 100 5.92 -8.93 -0.46
N ASP A 101 7.14 -9.40 -0.22
CA ASP A 101 7.49 -10.61 0.53
C ASP A 101 7.94 -10.33 1.98
N ILE A 102 8.12 -9.06 2.34
CA ILE A 102 8.63 -8.58 3.64
C ILE A 102 7.73 -8.89 4.86
N TYR A 103 6.56 -9.49 4.64
CA TYR A 103 5.56 -9.74 5.68
C TYR A 103 5.50 -11.21 6.13
N GLY A 104 6.31 -12.10 5.55
CA GLY A 104 6.28 -13.53 5.88
C GLY A 104 4.96 -14.21 5.49
N ILE A 105 4.30 -13.70 4.46
CA ILE A 105 3.01 -14.20 3.94
C ILE A 105 3.30 -15.04 2.71
N GLU A 106 2.72 -16.24 2.64
CA GLU A 106 2.97 -17.15 1.52
C GLU A 106 2.37 -16.67 0.19
N SER A 107 1.15 -16.14 0.23
CA SER A 107 0.39 -15.71 -0.96
C SER A 107 -0.18 -14.30 -0.80
N LEU A 108 -1.32 -14.18 -0.12
CA LEU A 108 -1.98 -12.92 0.20
C LEU A 108 -2.67 -13.01 1.56
N ASP A 109 -2.82 -11.86 2.19
CA ASP A 109 -3.54 -11.73 3.45
C ASP A 109 -4.18 -10.35 3.55
N PHE A 110 -5.22 -10.24 4.39
CA PHE A 110 -5.99 -9.01 4.57
C PHE A 110 -5.87 -8.50 6.01
N PHE A 111 -5.33 -7.29 6.17
CA PHE A 111 -5.18 -6.66 7.48
C PHE A 111 -6.09 -5.45 7.60
N VAL A 112 -7.10 -5.56 8.45
CA VAL A 112 -8.02 -4.45 8.73
C VAL A 112 -7.29 -3.36 9.51
N PHE A 113 -7.44 -2.12 9.06
CA PHE A 113 -6.96 -0.93 9.77
C PHE A 113 -8.08 0.04 10.13
N ASP A 114 -9.29 -0.11 9.58
CA ASP A 114 -10.42 0.77 9.89
C ASP A 114 -11.75 0.03 9.67
N ILE A 115 -12.80 0.42 10.38
CA ILE A 115 -14.17 -0.05 10.17
C ILE A 115 -15.06 1.18 10.10
N ARG A 116 -15.86 1.26 9.04
CA ARG A 116 -16.70 2.41 8.76
C ARG A 116 -18.13 2.00 8.48
N GLU A 117 -19.07 2.84 8.87
CA GLU A 117 -20.46 2.69 8.46
C GLU A 117 -20.62 2.97 6.96
N LYS A 118 -21.45 2.16 6.26
CA LYS A 118 -21.73 2.30 4.82
C LYS A 118 -22.10 3.73 4.42
N LEU A 119 -23.23 4.22 4.93
CA LEU A 119 -23.84 5.49 4.47
C LEU A 119 -23.07 6.73 4.91
N THR A 120 -22.66 6.78 6.16
CA THR A 120 -22.02 7.95 6.78
C THR A 120 -20.52 7.98 6.52
N GLY A 121 -19.89 6.81 6.35
CA GLY A 121 -18.43 6.67 6.32
C GLY A 121 -17.77 6.95 7.67
N LYS A 122 -18.55 7.09 8.76
CA LYS A 122 -18.05 7.38 10.10
C LYS A 122 -17.21 6.19 10.59
N PRO A 123 -15.97 6.43 11.07
CA PRO A 123 -15.13 5.38 11.61
C PRO A 123 -15.58 4.99 13.02
N LEU A 124 -15.32 3.72 13.38
CA LEU A 124 -15.37 3.29 14.77
C LEU A 124 -14.12 3.75 15.53
N PRO A 125 -14.19 3.95 16.86
CA PRO A 125 -13.01 4.14 17.70
C PRO A 125 -12.01 2.99 17.52
N VAL A 126 -10.73 3.30 17.64
CA VAL A 126 -9.64 2.35 17.33
C VAL A 126 -9.75 1.09 18.17
N MET A 127 -9.98 1.22 19.49
CA MET A 127 -10.07 0.06 20.38
C MET A 127 -11.33 -0.76 20.14
N ARG A 128 -12.48 -0.13 19.84
CA ARG A 128 -13.70 -0.87 19.49
C ARG A 128 -13.51 -1.70 18.23
N ARG A 129 -12.88 -1.13 17.20
CA ARG A 129 -12.49 -1.86 15.99
C ARG A 129 -11.64 -3.08 16.32
N ARG A 130 -10.62 -2.92 17.16
CA ARG A 130 -9.70 -4.03 17.50
C ARG A 130 -10.40 -5.16 18.25
N THR A 131 -11.29 -4.83 19.18
CA THR A 131 -12.12 -5.83 19.87
C THR A 131 -12.96 -6.63 18.87
N LEU A 132 -13.62 -5.97 17.90
CA LEU A 132 -14.37 -6.68 16.86
C LEU A 132 -13.46 -7.57 15.99
N MET A 133 -12.25 -7.13 15.68
CA MET A 133 -11.32 -7.97 14.91
C MET A 133 -10.90 -9.22 15.68
N GLU A 134 -10.69 -9.11 16.99
CA GLU A 134 -10.38 -10.25 17.85
C GLU A 134 -11.58 -11.21 18.00
N GLU A 135 -12.78 -10.68 18.25
CA GLU A 135 -14.03 -11.46 18.40
C GLU A 135 -14.31 -12.37 17.19
N TYR A 136 -14.07 -11.87 15.97
CA TYR A 136 -14.30 -12.61 14.72
C TYR A 136 -13.03 -13.29 14.17
N GLY A 137 -11.89 -13.22 14.87
CA GLY A 137 -10.62 -13.77 14.38
C GLY A 137 -10.11 -13.13 13.09
N ILE A 138 -10.52 -11.89 12.80
CA ILE A 138 -10.09 -11.13 11.63
C ILE A 138 -8.74 -10.45 11.93
N LYS A 139 -7.79 -10.57 11.01
CA LYS A 139 -6.47 -9.95 11.19
C LYS A 139 -6.57 -8.43 11.14
N SER A 140 -5.99 -7.79 12.16
CA SER A 140 -5.81 -6.35 12.21
C SER A 140 -4.34 -5.98 11.96
N VAL A 141 -4.09 -4.80 11.40
CA VAL A 141 -2.74 -4.21 11.38
C VAL A 141 -2.13 -4.17 12.78
N ARG A 142 -0.80 -4.30 12.85
CA ARG A 142 -0.04 -4.22 14.09
C ARG A 142 -0.25 -2.87 14.75
N MET A 143 -0.58 -2.87 16.03
CA MET A 143 -0.54 -1.69 16.89
C MET A 143 0.76 -1.73 17.68
N PHE A 144 1.55 -0.65 17.63
CA PHE A 144 2.77 -0.53 18.42
C PHE A 144 2.47 -0.08 19.85
N GLY A 145 1.42 0.73 20.00
CA GLY A 145 0.95 1.19 21.29
C GLY A 145 0.10 2.44 21.18
N GLU A 146 -0.37 2.87 22.33
CA GLU A 146 -0.95 4.19 22.56
C GLU A 146 0.06 5.00 23.38
N TYR A 147 0.38 6.20 22.92
CA TYR A 147 1.42 7.04 23.52
C TYR A 147 0.86 8.41 23.90
N PRO A 148 1.21 8.96 25.07
CA PRO A 148 0.96 10.37 25.36
C PRO A 148 1.55 11.26 24.25
N ILE A 149 0.82 12.32 23.87
CA ILE A 149 1.24 13.22 22.76
C ILE A 149 2.66 13.75 22.95
N THR A 150 3.03 14.07 24.20
CA THR A 150 4.34 14.62 24.57
C THR A 150 5.50 13.64 24.38
N GLU A 151 5.22 12.33 24.37
CA GLU A 151 6.23 11.27 24.26
C GLU A 151 6.19 10.54 22.90
N ALA A 152 5.06 10.66 22.19
CA ALA A 152 4.79 9.95 20.94
C ALA A 152 5.88 10.16 19.89
N GLY A 153 6.44 11.37 19.77
CA GLY A 153 7.46 11.68 18.77
C GLY A 153 8.70 10.80 18.89
N GLY A 154 9.27 10.67 20.10
CA GLY A 154 10.45 9.84 20.32
C GLY A 154 10.18 8.35 20.10
N SER A 155 9.03 7.86 20.55
CA SER A 155 8.61 6.47 20.36
C SER A 155 8.37 6.12 18.88
N ILE A 156 7.69 6.99 18.14
CA ILE A 156 7.43 6.79 16.70
C ILE A 156 8.73 6.85 15.90
N THR A 157 9.68 7.73 16.23
CA THR A 157 10.99 7.77 15.55
C THR A 157 11.74 6.44 15.69
N ARG A 158 11.73 5.82 16.88
CA ARG A 158 12.33 4.49 17.08
C ARG A 158 11.64 3.42 16.23
N ILE A 159 10.31 3.38 16.27
CA ILE A 159 9.50 2.46 15.46
C ILE A 159 9.82 2.62 13.96
N ILE A 160 9.94 3.85 13.46
CA ILE A 160 10.24 4.12 12.06
C ILE A 160 11.61 3.60 11.64
N LYS A 161 12.63 3.74 12.50
CA LYS A 161 13.97 3.21 12.25
C LYS A 161 13.95 1.67 12.18
N GLU A 162 13.26 1.02 13.11
CA GLU A 162 13.10 -0.44 13.12
C GLU A 162 12.34 -0.95 11.88
N LEU A 163 11.22 -0.30 11.54
CA LEU A 163 10.46 -0.64 10.33
C LEU A 163 11.29 -0.43 9.06
N GLY A 164 12.03 0.67 8.99
CA GLY A 164 12.93 0.96 7.89
C GLY A 164 13.99 -0.13 7.70
N ALA A 165 14.64 -0.56 8.78
CA ALA A 165 15.62 -1.65 8.74
C ALA A 165 15.02 -2.98 8.26
N ALA A 166 13.74 -3.24 8.57
CA ALA A 166 12.99 -4.40 8.08
C ALA A 166 12.34 -4.20 6.69
N GLY A 167 12.61 -3.07 6.00
CA GLY A 167 12.02 -2.77 4.69
C GLY A 167 10.52 -2.44 4.71
N ARG A 168 9.95 -2.19 5.89
CA ARG A 168 8.53 -1.87 6.11
C ARG A 168 8.26 -0.37 5.94
N GLU A 169 7.03 -0.05 5.54
CA GLU A 169 6.73 1.28 4.99
C GLU A 169 6.69 2.41 6.03
N GLY A 170 6.03 2.19 7.18
CA GLY A 170 5.99 3.21 8.24
C GLY A 170 4.78 3.07 9.15
N VAL A 171 4.21 4.21 9.57
CA VAL A 171 3.11 4.24 10.54
C VAL A 171 1.94 5.10 10.07
N VAL A 172 0.76 4.76 10.59
CA VAL A 172 -0.41 5.63 10.63
C VAL A 172 -0.67 5.98 12.10
N ILE A 173 -0.80 7.28 12.38
CA ILE A 173 -0.99 7.85 13.70
C ILE A 173 -2.44 8.31 13.78
N LYS A 174 -3.14 7.86 14.81
CA LYS A 174 -4.59 8.01 14.95
C LYS A 174 -4.95 8.59 16.31
N ASP A 175 -5.98 9.40 16.33
CA ASP A 175 -6.73 9.69 17.56
C ASP A 175 -7.48 8.42 17.99
N PRO A 176 -7.38 7.96 19.25
CA PRO A 176 -8.11 6.79 19.74
C PRO A 176 -9.60 6.80 19.41
N GLU A 177 -10.24 7.97 19.51
CA GLU A 177 -11.68 8.16 19.25
C GLU A 177 -12.01 8.45 17.78
N MET A 178 -10.97 8.57 16.93
CA MET A 178 -11.10 8.89 15.50
C MET A 178 -11.87 10.21 15.23
N ALA A 179 -11.88 11.14 16.19
CA ALA A 179 -12.47 12.47 16.04
C ALA A 179 -11.52 13.41 15.27
N VAL A 180 -10.20 13.24 15.47
CA VAL A 180 -9.17 13.91 14.68
C VAL A 180 -8.70 12.98 13.54
N PRO A 181 -8.68 13.45 12.27
CA PRO A 181 -8.25 12.62 11.15
C PRO A 181 -6.83 12.07 11.32
N PRO A 182 -6.57 10.84 10.85
CA PRO A 182 -5.24 10.25 10.97
C PRO A 182 -4.21 10.93 10.07
N ILE A 183 -2.93 10.82 10.47
CA ILE A 183 -1.78 11.21 9.65
C ILE A 183 -0.85 10.02 9.43
N LYS A 184 -0.04 10.06 8.38
CA LYS A 184 0.95 9.01 8.07
C LYS A 184 2.36 9.57 7.96
N TYR A 185 3.33 8.74 8.35
CA TYR A 185 4.76 9.01 8.26
C TYR A 185 5.49 7.72 7.82
N THR A 186 6.46 7.83 6.91
CA THR A 186 7.09 6.67 6.27
C THR A 186 8.60 6.65 6.49
N SER A 187 9.20 5.46 6.46
CA SER A 187 10.64 5.27 6.57
C SER A 187 11.38 5.78 5.34
N SER A 188 12.67 6.13 5.52
CA SER A 188 13.57 6.49 4.41
C SER A 188 13.73 5.33 3.43
N GLN A 189 13.83 4.11 3.94
CA GLN A 189 13.95 2.90 3.14
C GLN A 189 12.73 2.70 2.23
N SER A 190 11.53 3.04 2.71
CA SER A 190 10.31 3.02 1.89
C SER A 190 10.33 4.10 0.80
N ASN A 191 10.76 5.33 1.10
CA ASN A 191 10.89 6.38 0.09
C ASN A 191 11.90 5.98 -0.99
N CYS A 192 13.03 5.38 -0.60
CA CYS A 192 14.04 4.87 -1.51
C CYS A 192 13.52 3.68 -2.34
N ALA A 193 12.74 2.77 -1.75
CA ALA A 193 12.12 1.66 -2.47
C ALA A 193 11.11 2.13 -3.52
N ASP A 194 10.28 3.14 -3.18
CA ASP A 194 9.38 3.81 -4.12
C ASP A 194 10.16 4.41 -5.29
N LEU A 195 11.26 5.10 -5.01
CA LEU A 195 12.12 5.70 -6.04
C LEU A 195 12.77 4.64 -6.93
N ARG A 196 13.22 3.52 -6.36
CA ARG A 196 13.77 2.42 -7.15
C ARG A 196 12.76 1.85 -8.13
N HIS A 197 11.51 1.67 -7.69
CA HIS A 197 10.43 1.24 -8.56
C HIS A 197 10.13 2.29 -9.63
N ALA A 198 9.98 3.56 -9.23
CA ALA A 198 9.66 4.64 -10.16
C ALA A 198 10.74 4.85 -11.23
N PHE A 199 12.02 4.74 -10.88
CA PHE A 199 13.13 4.94 -11.83
C PHE A 199 13.46 3.70 -12.67
N ARG A 200 12.99 2.51 -12.26
CA ARG A 200 12.92 1.36 -13.18
C ARG A 200 11.96 1.63 -14.35
N PHE A 201 10.89 2.39 -14.10
CA PHE A 201 9.88 2.79 -15.11
C PHE A 201 9.82 4.31 -15.22
N TYR A 202 10.99 4.94 -15.42
CA TYR A 202 11.18 6.39 -15.22
C TYR A 202 10.21 7.27 -16.04
N ASN A 203 9.82 6.84 -17.24
CA ASN A 203 8.95 7.63 -18.11
C ASN A 203 7.45 7.39 -17.84
N ASP A 204 7.12 6.37 -17.05
CA ASP A 204 5.75 6.09 -16.59
C ASP A 204 5.51 6.69 -15.20
N TYR A 205 6.48 6.59 -14.28
CA TYR A 205 6.28 6.98 -12.86
C TYR A 205 7.31 7.96 -12.29
N GLY A 206 8.47 8.12 -12.93
CA GLY A 206 9.62 8.84 -12.37
C GLY A 206 9.26 10.25 -11.90
N ARG A 207 8.62 11.04 -12.77
CA ARG A 207 8.20 12.43 -12.49
C ARG A 207 7.25 12.53 -11.29
N ASP A 208 6.24 11.66 -11.26
CA ASP A 208 5.16 11.73 -10.26
C ASP A 208 5.65 11.36 -8.85
N PHE A 209 6.66 10.51 -8.76
CA PHE A 209 7.19 10.04 -7.50
C PHE A 209 8.34 10.92 -6.99
N PHE A 210 9.24 11.34 -7.89
CA PHE A 210 10.55 11.91 -7.55
C PHE A 210 10.49 13.05 -6.51
N PHE A 211 9.88 14.17 -6.88
CA PHE A 211 9.94 15.40 -6.07
C PHE A 211 9.43 15.17 -4.65
N SER A 212 8.27 14.52 -4.53
CA SER A 212 7.63 14.29 -3.24
C SER A 212 8.43 13.35 -2.32
N ARG A 213 9.22 12.41 -2.86
CA ARG A 213 10.04 11.49 -2.05
C ARG A 213 11.34 12.16 -1.63
N VAL A 214 11.99 12.91 -2.52
CA VAL A 214 13.22 13.65 -2.20
C VAL A 214 12.96 14.70 -1.10
N VAL A 215 11.86 15.45 -1.20
CA VAL A 215 11.49 16.43 -0.17
C VAL A 215 11.30 15.79 1.21
N ARG A 216 10.75 14.57 1.29
CA ARG A 216 10.62 13.84 2.58
C ARG A 216 11.97 13.56 3.20
N GLU A 217 12.95 13.12 2.40
CA GLU A 217 14.28 12.81 2.90
C GLU A 217 14.98 14.05 3.47
N GLY A 218 14.79 15.22 2.85
CA GLY A 218 15.33 16.49 3.35
C GLY A 218 14.76 16.88 4.71
N TYR A 219 13.44 16.90 4.85
CA TYR A 219 12.80 17.20 6.15
C TYR A 219 13.19 16.18 7.22
N MET A 220 13.22 14.89 6.88
CA MET A 220 13.59 13.83 7.82
C MET A 220 15.04 13.97 8.31
N SER A 221 15.98 14.31 7.41
CA SER A 221 17.39 14.51 7.77
C SER A 221 17.57 15.67 8.75
N VAL A 222 16.86 16.78 8.53
CA VAL A 222 16.85 17.94 9.44
C VAL A 222 16.17 17.59 10.77
N GLU A 223 15.02 16.92 10.74
CA GLU A 223 14.29 16.54 11.96
C GLU A 223 15.09 15.59 12.87
N TRP A 224 15.89 14.70 12.28
CA TRP A 224 16.67 13.72 13.02
C TRP A 224 18.02 14.25 13.51
N ASP A 225 18.36 15.50 13.16
CA ASP A 225 19.65 16.13 13.47
C ASP A 225 20.83 15.19 13.13
N GLU A 226 20.81 14.68 11.90
CA GLU A 226 21.78 13.66 11.46
C GLU A 226 23.20 14.22 11.42
N SER A 227 24.17 13.36 11.80
CA SER A 227 25.58 13.63 11.59
C SER A 227 25.89 13.84 10.10
N GLU A 228 26.99 14.51 9.77
CA GLU A 228 27.42 14.68 8.38
C GLU A 228 27.60 13.32 7.68
N ASP A 229 28.17 12.32 8.36
CA ASP A 229 28.35 10.97 7.82
C ASP A 229 27.00 10.28 7.54
N ASP A 230 26.03 10.39 8.45
CA ASP A 230 24.67 9.86 8.25
C ASP A 230 23.98 10.53 7.06
N ARG A 231 24.13 11.85 6.94
CA ARG A 231 23.57 12.63 5.84
C ARG A 231 24.19 12.25 4.50
N LEU A 232 25.50 12.04 4.45
CA LEU A 232 26.18 11.55 3.25
C LEU A 232 25.70 10.14 2.86
N ARG A 233 25.51 9.24 3.83
CA ARG A 233 24.93 7.91 3.58
C ARG A 233 23.52 8.00 3.00
N ARG A 234 22.67 8.88 3.53
CA ARG A 234 21.32 9.14 2.99
C ARG A 234 21.38 9.65 1.55
N CYS A 235 22.25 10.63 1.28
CA CYS A 235 22.46 11.16 -0.07
C CYS A 235 22.90 10.07 -1.06
N GLN A 236 23.85 9.22 -0.66
CA GLN A 236 24.30 8.10 -1.47
C GLN A 236 23.16 7.11 -1.73
N GLN A 237 22.44 6.69 -0.69
CA GLN A 237 21.30 5.77 -0.82
C GLN A 237 20.22 6.32 -1.76
N LEU A 238 19.95 7.62 -1.69
CA LEU A 238 19.00 8.30 -2.57
C LEU A 238 19.50 8.29 -4.01
N GLY A 239 20.76 8.67 -4.26
CA GLY A 239 21.37 8.64 -5.59
C GLY A 239 21.37 7.26 -6.22
N GLU A 240 21.76 6.23 -5.46
CA GLU A 240 21.73 4.84 -5.90
C GLU A 240 20.31 4.36 -6.23
N SER A 241 19.32 4.79 -5.43
CA SER A 241 17.91 4.44 -5.64
C SER A 241 17.30 5.04 -6.91
N LEU A 242 17.92 6.09 -7.46
CA LEU A 242 17.51 6.74 -8.70
C LEU A 242 18.28 6.18 -9.89
N LEU A 243 19.62 6.16 -9.78
CA LEU A 243 20.50 5.92 -10.92
C LEU A 243 20.61 4.44 -11.27
N LEU A 244 20.78 3.55 -10.28
CA LEU A 244 21.02 2.13 -10.56
C LEU A 244 19.84 1.45 -11.28
N PRO A 245 18.57 1.63 -10.84
CA PRO A 245 17.43 1.06 -11.55
C PRO A 245 17.25 1.62 -12.97
N LEU A 246 17.50 2.93 -13.15
CA LEU A 246 17.44 3.56 -14.47
C LEU A 246 18.50 2.98 -15.42
N ILE A 247 19.75 2.86 -14.95
CA ILE A 247 20.86 2.28 -15.71
C ILE A 247 20.53 0.83 -16.12
N GLU A 248 19.99 0.03 -15.20
CA GLU A 248 19.62 -1.35 -15.51
C GLU A 248 18.47 -1.44 -16.51
N THR A 249 17.48 -0.55 -16.44
CA THR A 249 16.42 -0.42 -17.45
C THR A 249 16.99 -0.11 -18.83
N ILE A 250 17.90 0.87 -18.94
CA ILE A 250 18.55 1.22 -20.21
C ILE A 250 19.38 0.05 -20.76
N LYS A 251 20.15 -0.64 -19.90
CA LYS A 251 20.92 -1.83 -20.31
C LYS A 251 20.04 -2.95 -20.82
N LYS A 252 18.91 -3.23 -20.16
CA LYS A 252 17.92 -4.23 -20.61
C LYS A 252 17.37 -3.88 -21.99
N LYS A 253 16.96 -2.63 -22.19
CA LYS A 253 16.49 -2.14 -23.48
C LYS A 253 17.55 -2.25 -24.57
N LYS A 254 18.81 -1.93 -24.27
CA LYS A 254 19.94 -2.10 -25.22
C LYS A 254 20.15 -3.56 -25.65
N ARG A 255 19.76 -4.53 -24.83
CA ARG A 255 19.79 -5.98 -25.18
C ARG A 255 18.54 -6.46 -25.92
N GLY A 256 17.60 -5.58 -26.24
CA GLY A 256 16.34 -5.92 -26.89
C GLY A 256 15.28 -6.51 -25.95
N GLU A 257 15.50 -6.46 -24.63
CA GLU A 257 14.50 -6.94 -23.65
C GLU A 257 13.34 -5.93 -23.53
N LYS A 258 12.13 -6.44 -23.28
CA LYS A 258 10.97 -5.59 -22.96
C LYS A 258 10.92 -5.29 -21.46
N ILE A 259 10.73 -4.02 -21.11
CA ILE A 259 10.62 -3.60 -19.71
C ILE A 259 9.19 -3.86 -19.23
N THR A 260 9.08 -4.77 -18.27
CA THR A 260 7.81 -5.22 -17.70
C THR A 260 7.85 -5.14 -16.17
N GLU A 261 6.68 -4.91 -15.60
CA GLU A 261 6.42 -5.02 -14.17
C GLU A 261 5.75 -6.37 -13.91
N ASP A 262 6.49 -7.25 -13.24
CA ASP A 262 6.06 -8.62 -13.00
C ASP A 262 5.31 -8.71 -11.68
N SER A 263 4.18 -9.41 -11.73
CA SER A 263 3.39 -9.78 -10.56
C SER A 263 2.84 -11.19 -10.77
N ARG A 264 2.21 -11.73 -9.74
CA ARG A 264 1.54 -13.03 -9.83
C ARG A 264 0.31 -13.04 -8.95
N ILE A 265 -0.63 -13.89 -9.30
CA ILE A 265 -1.85 -14.17 -8.53
C ILE A 265 -2.00 -15.67 -8.36
N ARG A 266 -2.60 -16.09 -7.24
CA ARG A 266 -3.12 -17.46 -7.10
C ARG A 266 -4.63 -17.41 -7.09
N VAL A 267 -5.32 -18.25 -7.85
CA VAL A 267 -6.79 -18.25 -7.89
C VAL A 267 -7.35 -19.66 -7.82
N ARG A 268 -8.53 -19.83 -7.25
CA ARG A 268 -9.25 -21.12 -7.27
C ARG A 268 -10.02 -21.32 -8.57
N SER A 269 -10.50 -20.24 -9.17
CA SER A 269 -11.27 -20.28 -10.42
C SER A 269 -10.51 -19.66 -11.59
N LEU A 270 -10.44 -20.38 -12.71
CA LEU A 270 -9.91 -19.85 -13.96
C LEU A 270 -10.79 -18.71 -14.52
N GLU A 271 -12.08 -18.70 -14.20
CA GLU A 271 -12.99 -17.60 -14.55
C GLU A 271 -12.53 -16.27 -13.92
N THR A 272 -11.98 -16.33 -12.70
CA THR A 272 -11.43 -15.17 -12.00
C THR A 272 -10.24 -14.58 -12.74
N VAL A 273 -9.42 -15.42 -13.41
CA VAL A 273 -8.31 -14.93 -14.26
C VAL A 273 -8.87 -14.09 -15.41
N SER A 274 -9.87 -14.60 -16.12
CA SER A 274 -10.48 -13.89 -17.26
C SER A 274 -11.12 -12.57 -16.84
N LYS A 275 -11.91 -12.58 -15.74
CA LYS A 275 -12.52 -11.38 -15.17
C LYS A 275 -11.46 -10.37 -14.69
N PHE A 276 -10.36 -10.86 -14.11
CA PHE A 276 -9.29 -9.99 -13.65
C PHE A 276 -8.51 -9.36 -14.80
N ALA A 277 -8.26 -10.09 -15.89
CA ALA A 277 -7.65 -9.55 -17.10
C ALA A 277 -8.52 -8.43 -17.72
N GLU A 278 -9.84 -8.63 -17.78
CA GLU A 278 -10.79 -7.60 -18.21
C GLU A 278 -10.79 -6.39 -17.26
N HIS A 279 -10.74 -6.64 -15.94
CA HIS A 279 -10.64 -5.59 -14.94
C HIS A 279 -9.38 -4.72 -15.12
N LEU A 280 -8.20 -5.32 -15.34
CA LEU A 280 -6.97 -4.56 -15.63
C LEU A 280 -7.09 -3.75 -16.93
N ARG A 281 -7.70 -4.32 -17.97
CA ARG A 281 -7.93 -3.61 -19.24
C ARG A 281 -8.82 -2.39 -19.05
N HIS A 282 -9.89 -2.48 -18.25
CA HIS A 282 -10.75 -1.35 -17.91
C HIS A 282 -10.03 -0.26 -17.10
N MET A 283 -8.99 -0.64 -16.35
CA MET A 283 -8.10 0.32 -15.69
C MET A 283 -7.06 0.96 -16.63
N GLY A 284 -7.04 0.57 -17.91
CA GLY A 284 -6.04 1.02 -18.88
C GLY A 284 -4.67 0.36 -18.71
N ILE A 285 -4.60 -0.78 -18.01
CA ILE A 285 -3.35 -1.51 -17.78
C ILE A 285 -3.23 -2.60 -18.85
N ASP A 286 -2.20 -2.48 -19.69
CA ASP A 286 -1.82 -3.54 -20.63
C ASP A 286 -0.97 -4.60 -19.91
N ALA A 287 -1.44 -5.84 -19.93
CA ALA A 287 -0.84 -6.94 -19.18
C ALA A 287 -0.92 -8.26 -19.94
N ILE A 288 0.19 -8.99 -19.96
CA ILE A 288 0.29 -10.33 -20.50
C ILE A 288 0.12 -11.32 -19.36
N PHE A 289 -0.80 -12.27 -19.53
CA PHE A 289 -1.04 -13.37 -18.60
C PHE A 289 -0.38 -14.63 -19.14
N ASP A 290 0.45 -15.27 -18.33
CA ASP A 290 1.01 -16.58 -18.66
C ASP A 290 -0.06 -17.68 -18.47
N ALA A 291 0.20 -18.86 -19.04
CA ALA A 291 -0.67 -20.01 -18.83
C ALA A 291 -0.79 -20.35 -17.33
N PRO A 292 -2.00 -20.58 -16.79
CA PRO A 292 -2.18 -20.98 -15.40
C PRO A 292 -1.45 -22.28 -15.08
N GLN A 293 -0.72 -22.30 -13.97
CA GLN A 293 0.01 -23.47 -13.49
C GLN A 293 -0.65 -24.02 -12.22
N PRO A 294 -0.88 -25.34 -12.09
CA PRO A 294 -1.41 -25.93 -10.86
C PRO A 294 -0.52 -25.61 -9.65
N ALA A 295 -1.13 -25.22 -8.54
CA ALA A 295 -0.47 -24.88 -7.28
C ALA A 295 -1.36 -25.30 -6.09
N GLY A 296 -1.34 -26.59 -5.76
CA GLY A 296 -2.24 -27.16 -4.74
C GLY A 296 -3.69 -27.21 -5.24
N ASP A 297 -4.61 -26.64 -4.46
CA ASP A 297 -6.03 -26.43 -4.80
C ASP A 297 -6.27 -25.13 -5.60
N GLU A 298 -5.21 -24.39 -5.93
CA GLU A 298 -5.25 -23.15 -6.69
C GLU A 298 -4.46 -23.24 -8.01
N TYR A 299 -4.54 -22.18 -8.80
CA TYR A 299 -3.74 -21.94 -9.99
C TYR A 299 -2.89 -20.69 -9.81
N LEU A 300 -1.57 -20.81 -10.03
CA LEU A 300 -0.66 -19.69 -10.09
C LEU A 300 -0.63 -19.12 -11.50
N VAL A 301 -0.85 -17.81 -11.62
CA VAL A 301 -0.79 -17.08 -12.88
C VAL A 301 0.20 -15.93 -12.75
N ARG A 302 1.18 -15.88 -13.66
CA ARG A 302 2.14 -14.77 -13.74
C ARG A 302 1.58 -13.70 -14.68
N ILE A 303 1.76 -12.45 -14.28
CA ILE A 303 1.24 -11.27 -14.97
C ILE A 303 2.40 -10.32 -15.23
N ARG A 304 2.58 -9.95 -16.48
CA ARG A 304 3.62 -9.00 -16.92
C ARG A 304 2.94 -7.75 -17.44
N LYS A 305 2.94 -6.68 -16.64
CA LYS A 305 2.38 -5.38 -17.04
C LYS A 305 3.38 -4.63 -17.90
N ILE A 306 2.90 -4.04 -18.97
CA ILE A 306 3.73 -3.35 -19.96
C ILE A 306 3.79 -1.86 -19.63
N ASN A 307 4.98 -1.36 -19.34
CA ASN A 307 5.24 0.06 -19.12
C ASN A 307 5.65 0.70 -20.46
N GLN A 308 4.65 1.01 -21.28
CA GLN A 308 4.84 1.36 -22.69
C GLN A 308 5.66 2.65 -22.85
N SER A 309 5.39 3.67 -22.03
CA SER A 309 6.06 4.96 -22.09
C SER A 309 7.57 4.83 -21.87
N THR A 310 8.00 4.04 -20.89
CA THR A 310 9.41 3.75 -20.63
C THR A 310 10.04 2.96 -21.76
N ASN A 311 9.36 1.94 -22.30
CA ASN A 311 9.90 1.14 -23.40
C ASN A 311 10.18 2.02 -24.63
N ASP A 312 9.19 2.79 -25.07
CA ASP A 312 9.26 3.56 -26.32
C ASP A 312 10.26 4.70 -26.22
N LYS A 313 10.23 5.47 -25.11
CA LYS A 313 11.17 6.59 -24.93
C LYS A 313 12.61 6.09 -24.81
N THR A 314 12.85 4.95 -24.14
CA THR A 314 14.20 4.40 -24.03
C THR A 314 14.73 3.94 -25.39
N ASP A 315 13.91 3.24 -26.18
CA ASP A 315 14.30 2.80 -27.53
C ASP A 315 14.59 3.98 -28.47
N ALA A 316 13.74 5.01 -28.43
CA ALA A 316 13.91 6.23 -29.21
C ALA A 316 15.27 6.90 -28.91
N VAL A 317 15.57 7.12 -27.63
CA VAL A 317 16.82 7.76 -27.20
C VAL A 317 18.04 6.90 -27.51
N LEU A 318 17.96 5.57 -27.30
CA LEU A 318 19.03 4.64 -27.68
C LEU A 318 19.29 4.61 -29.20
N SER A 319 18.28 4.92 -30.00
CA SER A 319 18.37 5.04 -31.47
C SER A 319 18.80 6.43 -31.94
N GLY A 320 19.17 7.34 -31.03
CA GLY A 320 19.68 8.68 -31.33
C GLY A 320 18.60 9.76 -31.49
N GLN A 321 17.34 9.48 -31.13
CA GLN A 321 16.32 10.54 -31.09
C GLN A 321 16.60 11.50 -29.92
N MET A 322 16.28 12.77 -30.13
CA MET A 322 16.38 13.80 -29.09
C MET A 322 15.30 13.59 -28.01
N TRP A 323 15.64 13.93 -26.77
CA TRP A 323 14.74 13.73 -25.62
C TRP A 323 13.58 14.72 -25.61
#